data_AF-A0A2P7AQB4-F1
#
_entry.id   AF-A0A2P7AQB4-F1
#
_cell.length_a   1.000
_cell.length_b   1.000
_cell.length_c   1.000
_cell.angle_alpha   90.00
_cell.angle_beta   90.00
_cell.angle_gamma   90.00
#
_symmetry.space_group_name_H-M   'P 1'
#
loop_
_entity.id
_entity.type
_entity.pdbx_description
1 polymer ?
#
loop_
_entity_poly.entity_id
_entity_poly.type
_entity_poly.pdbx_seq_one_letter_code
_entity_poly.pdbx_strand_id
1 'polypeptide(L)' 'DAIGEYCYRAFIMTAGEARSAGAIPCGLLQGGSVTAPIAKGALITSANAVPAAGSKIVELRARQDKLVYGA' A
#
# COMPACT_ATOMS: atom_id res chain seq x y z
N ASP A 1 1.10 13.22 -1.53
CA ASP A 1 0.05 13.74 -0.63
C ASP A 1 -0.15 12.74 0.51
N ALA A 2 -1.16 12.91 1.36
CA ALA A 2 -1.42 12.09 2.55
C ALA A 2 -2.91 11.71 2.72
N ILE A 3 -3.20 10.81 3.67
CA ILE A 3 -4.58 10.53 4.09
C ILE A 3 -5.25 11.82 4.56
N GLY A 4 -6.49 12.05 4.12
CA GLY A 4 -7.25 13.25 4.44
C GLY A 4 -7.01 14.41 3.45
N GLU A 5 -6.14 14.19 2.45
CA GLU A 5 -5.91 15.12 1.36
C GLU A 5 -6.65 14.66 0.08
N TYR A 6 -5.98 14.69 -1.08
CA TYR A 6 -6.67 14.71 -2.37
C TYR A 6 -6.65 13.39 -3.15
N CYS A 7 -5.59 12.58 -3.04
CA CYS A 7 -5.37 11.47 -3.98
C CYS A 7 -5.94 10.13 -3.52
N TYR A 8 -6.10 9.89 -2.22
CA TYR A 8 -6.55 8.58 -1.73
C TYR A 8 -7.29 8.61 -0.39
N ARG A 9 -8.05 7.54 -0.14
CA ARG A 9 -8.76 7.27 1.12
C ARG A 9 -8.53 5.83 1.56
N ALA A 10 -8.61 5.58 2.86
CA ALA A 10 -8.54 4.22 3.39
C ALA A 10 -9.77 3.39 2.97
N PHE A 11 -9.57 2.08 2.85
CA PHE A 11 -10.63 1.09 2.64
C PHE A 11 -10.25 -0.19 3.38
N ILE A 12 -11.16 -0.70 4.21
CA ILE A 12 -10.93 -1.91 4.99
C ILE A 12 -11.19 -3.14 4.12
N MET A 13 -10.37 -4.17 4.29
CA MET A 13 -10.45 -5.45 3.59
C MET A 13 -10.08 -6.57 4.55
N THR A 14 -10.51 -7.80 4.29
CA THR A 14 -9.93 -8.95 4.99
C THR A 14 -8.47 -9.14 4.55
N ALA A 15 -7.64 -9.74 5.43
CA ALA A 15 -6.22 -9.93 5.13
C ALA A 15 -5.97 -10.81 3.88
N GLY A 16 -6.82 -11.82 3.67
CA GLY A 16 -6.74 -12.71 2.51
C GLY A 16 -7.04 -11.96 1.20
N GLU A 17 -8.16 -11.25 1.14
CA GLU A 17 -8.55 -10.45 -0.03
C GLU A 17 -7.50 -9.39 -0.39
N ALA A 18 -6.96 -8.69 0.61
CA ALA A 18 -5.93 -7.68 0.40
C ALA A 18 -4.65 -8.28 -0.21
N ARG A 19 -4.23 -9.46 0.25
CA ARG A 19 -3.06 -10.17 -0.30
C ARG A 19 -3.32 -10.66 -1.72
N SER A 20 -4.46 -11.29 -1.97
CA SER A 20 -4.84 -11.75 -3.31
C SER A 20 -4.93 -10.61 -4.33
N ALA A 21 -5.36 -9.43 -3.90
CA ALA A 21 -5.44 -8.24 -4.75
C ALA A 21 -4.10 -7.48 -4.88
N GLY A 22 -3.05 -7.86 -4.15
CA GLY A 22 -1.78 -7.11 -4.10
C GLY A 22 -1.94 -5.70 -3.53
N ALA A 23 -2.90 -5.49 -2.64
CA ALA A 23 -3.22 -4.18 -2.07
C ALA A 23 -2.05 -3.65 -1.22
N ILE A 24 -1.68 -2.37 -1.41
CA ILE A 24 -0.68 -1.74 -0.56
C ILE A 24 -1.36 -1.29 0.74
N PRO A 25 -0.82 -1.66 1.93
CA PRO A 25 -1.34 -1.15 3.19
C PRO A 25 -1.34 0.38 3.23
N CYS A 26 -2.50 0.98 3.53
CA CYS A 26 -2.72 2.42 3.37
C CYS A 26 -1.71 3.30 4.12
N GLY A 27 -1.21 2.84 5.29
CA GLY A 27 -0.17 3.53 6.05
C GLY A 27 1.21 3.60 5.39
N LEU A 28 1.43 2.95 4.23
CA LEU A 28 2.68 3.00 3.47
C LEU A 28 2.61 3.94 2.25
N LEU A 29 1.45 4.54 1.97
CA LEU A 29 1.21 5.25 0.71
C LEU A 29 1.75 6.69 0.70
N GLN A 30 1.94 7.31 1.86
CA GLN A 30 2.45 8.68 1.92
C GLN A 30 3.87 8.76 1.33
N GLY A 31 4.06 9.66 0.37
CA GLY A 31 5.32 9.81 -0.37
C GLY A 31 5.59 8.71 -1.40
N GLY A 32 4.63 7.80 -1.65
CA GLY A 32 4.72 6.81 -2.71
C GLY A 32 4.56 7.41 -4.10
N SER A 33 4.90 6.61 -5.11
CA SER A 33 4.84 6.98 -6.52
C SER A 33 3.82 6.12 -7.27
N VAL A 34 3.01 6.76 -8.11
CA VAL A 34 2.14 6.08 -9.09
C VAL A 34 3.00 5.56 -10.23
N THR A 35 2.89 4.28 -10.57
CA THR A 35 3.67 3.60 -11.62
C THR A 35 2.82 3.18 -12.82
N ALA A 36 1.49 3.16 -12.68
CA ALA A 36 0.54 2.95 -13.78
C ALA A 36 -0.72 3.80 -13.55
N PRO A 37 -1.53 4.12 -14.58
CA PRO A 37 -2.74 4.92 -14.40
C PRO A 37 -3.71 4.32 -13.36
N ILE A 38 -4.24 5.16 -12.47
CA ILE A 38 -5.20 4.78 -11.43
C ILE A 38 -6.48 5.59 -11.61
N ALA A 39 -7.58 4.91 -11.96
CA ALA A 39 -8.89 5.54 -12.06
C ALA A 39 -9.49 5.85 -10.68
N LYS A 40 -10.37 6.85 -10.60
CA LYS A 40 -11.10 7.17 -9.35
C LYS A 40 -11.87 5.93 -8.88
N GLY A 41 -11.63 5.53 -7.63
CA GLY A 41 -12.26 4.36 -7.01
C GLY A 41 -11.53 3.03 -7.26
N ALA A 42 -10.48 3.02 -8.09
CA ALA A 42 -9.62 1.85 -8.24
C ALA A 42 -8.75 1.62 -7.00
N LEU A 43 -8.38 0.37 -6.77
CA LEU A 43 -7.52 -0.03 -5.66
C LEU A 43 -6.06 0.33 -5.94
N ILE A 44 -5.36 0.83 -4.92
CA ILE A 44 -3.92 1.06 -4.97
C ILE A 44 -3.20 -0.24 -4.62
N THR A 45 -2.42 -0.75 -5.57
CA THR A 45 -1.79 -2.07 -5.51
C THR A 45 -0.34 -1.98 -5.95
N SER A 46 0.45 -3.03 -5.69
CA SER A 46 1.83 -3.12 -6.18
C SER A 46 1.95 -3.09 -7.71
N ALA A 47 0.85 -3.29 -8.45
CA ALA A 47 0.82 -3.20 -9.90
C ALA A 47 0.73 -1.75 -10.42
N ASN A 48 0.31 -0.79 -9.58
CA ASN A 48 0.06 0.60 -10.02
C ASN A 48 0.70 1.67 -9.13
N ALA A 49 1.29 1.30 -7.99
CA ALA A 49 2.04 2.22 -7.15
C ALA A 49 3.16 1.50 -6.39
N VAL A 50 4.13 2.29 -5.92
CA VAL A 50 5.21 1.85 -5.03
C VAL A 50 5.31 2.76 -3.80
N PRO A 51 5.48 2.22 -2.58
CA PRO A 51 5.74 3.03 -1.38
C PRO A 51 7.03 3.84 -1.47
N ALA A 52 7.14 4.87 -0.63
CA ALA A 52 8.38 5.67 -0.52
C ALA A 52 9.58 4.79 -0.14
N ALA A 53 10.64 4.83 -0.95
CA ALA A 53 11.90 4.15 -0.64
C ALA A 53 12.52 4.72 0.64
N GLY A 54 13.17 3.85 1.44
CA GLY A 54 13.85 4.26 2.67
C GLY A 54 12.94 4.64 3.84
N SER A 55 11.62 4.52 3.70
CA SER A 55 10.67 4.76 4.79
C SER A 55 10.78 3.70 5.89
N LYS A 56 10.90 4.13 7.15
CA LYS A 56 11.06 3.21 8.28
C LYS A 56 9.84 2.29 8.47
N ILE A 57 8.64 2.79 8.23
CA ILE A 57 7.42 1.98 8.33
C ILE A 57 7.36 0.90 7.23
N VAL A 58 7.89 1.18 6.04
CA VAL A 58 8.00 0.19 4.96
C VAL A 58 8.98 -0.92 5.36
N GLU A 59 10.13 -0.56 5.93
CA GLU A 59 11.12 -1.53 6.44
C GLU A 59 10.52 -2.41 7.56
N LEU A 60 9.86 -1.80 8.53
CA LEU A 60 9.24 -2.52 9.65
C LEU A 60 8.09 -3.41 9.17
N ARG A 61 7.30 -2.94 8.20
CA ARG A 61 6.23 -3.74 7.62
C ARG A 61 6.76 -4.97 6.89
N ALA A 62 7.85 -4.84 6.13
CA ALA A 62 8.50 -6.00 5.50
C ALA A 62 8.98 -7.03 6.55
N ARG A 63 9.54 -6.58 7.68
CA ARG A 63 9.90 -7.47 8.80
C ARG A 63 8.68 -8.15 9.41
N GLN A 64 7.58 -7.43 9.55
CA GLN A 64 6.33 -7.98 10.04
C GLN A 64 5.74 -9.00 9.07
N ASP A 65 5.78 -8.77 7.75
CA ASP A 65 5.33 -9.76 6.77
C ASP A 65 6.19 -11.03 6.83
N LYS A 66 7.52 -10.90 7.02
CA LYS A 66 8.41 -12.05 7.24
C LYS A 66 8.09 -12.83 8.52
N LEU A 67 7.85 -12.15 9.65
CA LEU A 67 7.44 -12.77 10.91
C LEU A 67 6.06 -13.44 10.79
N VAL A 68 5.17 -12.74 10.09
CA VAL A 68 3.82 -13.08 9.62
C VAL A 68 3.68 -14.44 8.95
N TYR A 69 4.34 -14.47 7.79
CA TYR A 69 4.00 -15.32 6.65
C TYR A 69 5.24 -16.02 6.08
N GLY A 70 6.43 -15.77 6.64
CA GLY A 70 7.68 -16.41 6.23
C GLY A 70 8.26 -15.93 4.89
N ALA A 71 7.68 -14.89 4.27
CA ALA A 71 8.10 -14.31 3.00
C ALA A 71 8.63 -12.89 3.18
#